data_AF-A0A7L8D108-F1
#
_entry.id   AF-A0A7L8D108-F1
#
_cell.length_a   1.000
_cell.length_b   1.000
_cell.length_c   1.000
_cell.angle_alpha   90.00
_cell.angle_beta   90.00
_cell.angle_gamma   90.00
#
_symmetry.space_group_name_H-M   'P 1'
#
loop_
_entity.id
_entity.type
_entity.pdbx_description
1 polymer ?
#
loop_
_entity_poly.entity_id
_entity_poly.type
_entity_poly.pdbx_seq_one_letter_code
_entity_poly.pdbx_strand_id
1 'polypeptide(L)'
;MMRRHSLTASATLLGVLLMAGCAGSGGTPTSVALSDEQGIPSDAPVSEPWNDSDWRGEPLAWVSDGGDTLTVVTFGSSSCPYIAVRIEMLTARQLAIDFEKARAEACTDDLAPRTHVFAVPEGVDAASAGLEVEISLADTAFGPAEPTVVSVPVLPLGSAAPEDPAEEPVDSIALEVIRGTPAGIELDEADLERGEPLAFWGEARETIHVVTWGSSGCPPIARSLQPAEPGILVLDFAPNPAEFCTADFAPTTHVLATPEGITTDGIDTDDLALAVTIEERDGTVAEFRVPVRG
;
A
#
# COMPACT_ATOMS: atom_id res chain seq x y z
N MET A 1 -32.91 -57.43 67.67
CA MET A 1 -33.30 -57.88 66.32
C MET A 1 -32.06 -57.92 65.45
N MET A 2 -31.66 -59.12 65.08
CA MET A 2 -30.45 -59.47 64.34
C MET A 2 -30.78 -59.45 62.86
N ARG A 3 -30.07 -58.68 62.03
CA ARG A 3 -30.15 -58.78 60.57
C ARG A 3 -28.81 -59.29 60.04
N ARG A 4 -28.86 -60.51 59.51
CA ARG A 4 -27.84 -61.16 58.68
C ARG A 4 -28.16 -60.89 57.20
N HIS A 5 -27.16 -61.17 56.35
CA HIS A 5 -27.17 -61.37 54.88
C HIS A 5 -26.89 -60.10 54.05
N SER A 6 -26.03 -60.06 53.02
CA SER A 6 -25.06 -61.00 52.41
C SER A 6 -24.16 -60.19 51.45
N LEU A 7 -22.92 -60.65 51.22
CA LEU A 7 -22.02 -60.19 50.16
C LEU A 7 -22.50 -60.65 48.77
N THR A 8 -22.35 -59.80 47.74
CA THR A 8 -22.13 -60.03 46.27
C THR A 8 -22.51 -58.72 45.55
N ALA A 9 -21.93 -58.23 44.44
CA ALA A 9 -20.86 -58.63 43.54
C ALA A 9 -20.41 -57.38 42.75
N SER A 10 -19.20 -57.44 42.18
CA SER A 10 -18.52 -56.44 41.35
C SER A 10 -19.30 -55.97 40.12
N ALA A 11 -19.14 -54.68 39.75
CA ALA A 11 -19.16 -54.23 38.36
C ALA A 11 -18.32 -52.94 38.21
N THR A 12 -17.12 -53.12 37.65
CA THR A 12 -16.27 -52.09 37.06
C THR A 12 -16.98 -51.43 35.88
N LEU A 13 -17.05 -50.10 35.85
CA LEU A 13 -17.15 -49.35 34.59
C LEU A 13 -16.22 -48.14 34.67
N LEU A 14 -15.05 -48.32 34.07
CA LEU A 14 -14.09 -47.28 33.75
C LEU A 14 -14.67 -46.48 32.58
N GLY A 15 -15.34 -45.36 32.88
CA GLY A 15 -15.85 -44.44 31.86
C GLY A 15 -14.70 -43.61 31.30
N VAL A 16 -14.10 -44.07 30.21
CA VAL A 16 -13.24 -43.22 29.36
C VAL A 16 -14.18 -42.33 28.54
N LEU A 17 -14.35 -41.08 28.96
CA LEU A 17 -14.91 -40.03 28.10
C LEU A 17 -13.84 -39.69 27.05
N LEU A 18 -13.94 -40.32 25.88
CA LEU A 18 -13.31 -39.80 24.66
C LEU A 18 -14.13 -38.58 24.23
N MET A 19 -13.68 -37.39 24.64
CA MET A 19 -14.06 -36.16 23.94
C MET A 19 -13.44 -36.21 22.55
N ALA A 20 -14.19 -36.72 21.58
CA ALA A 20 -13.91 -36.52 20.17
C ALA A 20 -14.19 -35.05 19.85
N GLY A 21 -13.22 -34.19 20.14
CA GLY A 21 -13.18 -32.86 19.55
C GLY A 21 -13.07 -33.03 18.04
N CYS A 22 -14.09 -32.56 17.32
CA CYS A 22 -13.98 -32.37 15.88
C CYS A 22 -12.87 -31.34 15.66
N ALA A 23 -11.68 -31.81 15.26
CA ALA A 23 -10.69 -30.96 14.65
C ALA A 23 -11.35 -30.37 13.39
N GLY A 24 -11.71 -29.09 13.46
CA GLY A 24 -12.10 -28.32 12.30
C GLY A 24 -10.97 -28.44 11.27
N SER A 25 -11.31 -29.00 10.12
CA SER A 25 -10.45 -29.13 8.96
C SER A 25 -9.84 -27.78 8.61
N GLY A 26 -8.52 -27.66 8.79
CA GLY A 26 -7.72 -26.47 8.45
C GLY A 26 -7.56 -26.27 6.95
N GLY A 27 -8.67 -25.97 6.26
CA GLY A 27 -8.64 -25.46 4.89
C GLY A 27 -8.31 -23.96 4.86
N THR A 28 -7.85 -23.49 3.70
CA THR A 28 -7.75 -22.05 3.42
C THR A 28 -9.13 -21.40 3.60
N PRO A 29 -9.23 -20.25 4.29
CA PRO A 29 -10.50 -19.53 4.41
C PRO A 29 -11.05 -19.23 3.01
N THR A 30 -12.37 -19.41 2.84
CA THR A 30 -13.07 -19.10 1.59
C THR A 30 -13.72 -17.75 1.72
N SER A 31 -13.48 -16.86 0.75
CA SER A 31 -14.04 -15.52 0.73
C SER A 31 -15.56 -15.55 0.58
N VAL A 32 -16.28 -14.75 1.39
CA VAL A 32 -17.71 -14.46 1.21
C VAL A 32 -17.96 -13.19 0.40
N ALA A 33 -16.90 -12.46 0.04
CA ALA A 33 -16.99 -11.32 -0.85
C ALA A 33 -17.43 -11.76 -2.27
N LEU A 34 -18.09 -10.86 -3.00
CA LEU A 34 -18.41 -11.06 -4.42
C LEU A 34 -17.12 -11.13 -5.26
N SER A 35 -16.13 -10.32 -4.89
CA SER A 35 -14.78 -10.32 -5.44
C SER A 35 -13.78 -9.81 -4.42
N ASP A 36 -12.53 -10.26 -4.57
CA ASP A 36 -11.39 -9.75 -3.79
C ASP A 36 -10.14 -9.63 -4.67
N GLU A 37 -9.46 -8.49 -4.59
CA GLU A 37 -8.33 -8.14 -5.45
C GLU A 37 -7.24 -7.44 -4.63
N GLN A 38 -5.98 -7.60 -5.04
CA GLN A 38 -4.87 -6.90 -4.41
C GLN A 38 -4.81 -5.45 -4.90
N GLY A 39 -4.49 -4.51 -4.01
CA GLY A 39 -4.46 -3.09 -4.32
C GLY A 39 -5.68 -2.34 -3.80
N ILE A 40 -5.67 -1.04 -4.05
CA ILE A 40 -6.80 -0.12 -3.84
C ILE A 40 -7.36 0.20 -5.23
N PRO A 41 -8.69 0.18 -5.42
CA PRO A 41 -9.27 0.46 -6.72
C PRO A 41 -9.14 1.96 -7.04
N SER A 42 -8.98 2.29 -8.33
CA SER A 42 -8.70 3.66 -8.78
C SER A 42 -9.83 4.67 -8.52
N ASP A 43 -11.03 4.18 -8.23
CA ASP A 43 -12.24 4.95 -7.95
C ASP A 43 -12.53 5.08 -6.45
N ALA A 44 -11.60 4.66 -5.59
CA ALA A 44 -11.75 4.79 -4.15
C ALA A 44 -11.97 6.28 -3.77
N PRO A 45 -13.01 6.62 -2.97
CA PRO A 45 -13.43 7.98 -2.64
C PRO A 45 -12.54 8.62 -1.57
N VAL A 46 -11.24 8.60 -1.80
CA VAL A 46 -10.23 8.80 -0.77
C VAL A 46 -9.04 9.39 -1.50
N SER A 47 -8.78 10.65 -1.18
CA SER A 47 -7.72 11.45 -1.77
C SER A 47 -6.38 10.93 -1.28
N GLU A 48 -5.47 10.60 -2.20
CA GLU A 48 -4.05 10.56 -1.86
C GLU A 48 -3.63 11.95 -1.35
N PRO A 49 -3.02 12.07 -0.15
CA PRO A 49 -2.75 11.03 0.86
C PRO A 49 -3.86 10.85 1.92
N TRP A 50 -4.04 9.62 2.39
CA TRP A 50 -5.18 9.17 3.21
C TRP A 50 -4.90 9.24 4.71
N ASN A 51 -3.95 10.08 5.14
CA ASN A 51 -3.31 9.91 6.45
C ASN A 51 -3.41 11.10 7.38
N ASP A 52 -3.91 10.75 8.54
CA ASP A 52 -3.38 11.25 9.79
C ASP A 52 -2.13 10.42 10.14
N SER A 53 -1.09 11.08 10.66
CA SER A 53 0.10 10.45 11.29
C SER A 53 -0.23 9.38 12.35
N ASP A 54 -1.46 9.35 12.85
CA ASP A 54 -1.97 8.38 13.79
C ASP A 54 -2.55 7.09 13.16
N TRP A 55 -2.67 6.98 11.84
CA TRP A 55 -3.18 5.77 11.18
C TRP A 55 -2.21 4.57 11.35
N ARG A 56 -2.75 3.39 11.64
CA ARG A 56 -2.01 2.16 11.97
C ARG A 56 -2.43 0.96 11.11
N GLY A 57 -3.07 1.19 9.97
CA GLY A 57 -3.57 0.11 9.11
C GLY A 57 -5.04 -0.22 9.35
N GLU A 58 -5.81 0.70 9.94
CA GLU A 58 -7.25 0.55 10.10
C GLU A 58 -7.91 0.32 8.73
N PRO A 59 -8.85 -0.64 8.62
CA PRO A 59 -9.54 -0.87 7.37
C PRO A 59 -10.37 0.33 6.94
N LEU A 60 -10.71 0.34 5.65
CA LEU A 60 -11.46 1.43 5.03
C LEU A 60 -12.70 0.87 4.37
N ALA A 61 -13.81 1.59 4.43
CA ALA A 61 -15.08 1.13 3.89
C ALA A 61 -15.83 2.28 3.20
N TRP A 62 -16.38 2.01 2.03
CA TRP A 62 -17.26 2.95 1.32
C TRP A 62 -18.27 2.18 0.47
N VAL A 63 -19.37 2.85 0.14
CA VAL A 63 -20.38 2.30 -0.76
C VAL A 63 -19.93 2.52 -2.19
N SER A 64 -20.14 1.55 -3.07
CA SER A 64 -19.79 1.61 -4.50
C SER A 64 -21.03 1.31 -5.36
N ASP A 65 -20.88 1.39 -6.68
CA ASP A 65 -21.92 1.05 -7.66
C ASP A 65 -23.28 1.73 -7.40
N GLY A 66 -23.26 3.00 -7.00
CA GLY A 66 -24.48 3.79 -6.78
C GLY A 66 -25.31 3.36 -5.56
N GLY A 67 -24.76 2.57 -4.64
CA GLY A 67 -25.47 2.12 -3.44
C GLY A 67 -25.50 0.60 -3.26
N ASP A 68 -25.23 -0.15 -4.33
CA ASP A 68 -25.52 -1.59 -4.39
C ASP A 68 -24.40 -2.46 -3.82
N THR A 69 -23.18 -1.94 -3.76
CA THR A 69 -22.01 -2.67 -3.25
C THR A 69 -21.34 -1.91 -2.11
N LEU A 70 -20.73 -2.66 -1.20
CA LEU A 70 -19.87 -2.15 -0.15
C LEU A 70 -18.45 -2.59 -0.47
N THR A 71 -17.54 -1.64 -0.65
CA THR A 71 -16.12 -1.92 -0.82
C THR A 71 -15.42 -1.75 0.51
N VAL A 72 -14.62 -2.74 0.90
CA VAL A 72 -13.77 -2.70 2.09
C VAL A 72 -12.33 -2.99 1.70
N VAL A 73 -11.40 -2.15 2.16
CA VAL A 73 -9.97 -2.37 1.99
C VAL A 73 -9.37 -2.74 3.33
N THR A 74 -8.71 -3.90 3.38
CA THR A 74 -7.92 -4.36 4.52
C THR A 74 -6.43 -4.18 4.20
N PHE A 75 -5.64 -3.83 5.20
CA PHE A 75 -4.18 -3.72 5.08
C PHE A 75 -3.52 -4.84 5.88
N GLY A 76 -2.53 -5.50 5.30
CA GLY A 76 -1.84 -6.60 5.97
C GLY A 76 -0.72 -7.21 5.15
N SER A 77 -0.33 -8.45 5.48
CA SER A 77 0.69 -9.17 4.73
C SER A 77 0.23 -9.49 3.31
N SER A 78 1.02 -9.14 2.29
CA SER A 78 0.73 -9.58 0.90
C SER A 78 0.79 -11.09 0.73
N SER A 79 1.61 -11.78 1.54
CA SER A 79 1.72 -13.25 1.53
C SER A 79 0.70 -13.94 2.45
N CYS A 80 0.05 -13.21 3.36
CA CYS A 80 -1.03 -13.68 4.23
C CYS A 80 -2.17 -12.65 4.29
N PRO A 81 -2.88 -12.43 3.17
CA PRO A 81 -3.93 -11.44 3.13
C PRO A 81 -5.07 -11.79 4.07
N TYR A 82 -5.77 -10.77 4.57
CA TYR A 82 -7.07 -10.95 5.21
C TYR A 82 -8.10 -11.41 4.18
N ILE A 83 -8.84 -12.48 4.49
CA ILE A 83 -9.91 -13.06 3.69
C ILE A 83 -11.22 -12.89 4.43
N ALA A 84 -12.23 -12.29 3.80
CA ALA A 84 -13.54 -12.11 4.41
C ALA A 84 -14.26 -13.45 4.55
N VAL A 85 -14.53 -13.92 5.77
CA VAL A 85 -15.13 -15.24 6.02
C VAL A 85 -16.59 -15.15 6.46
N ARG A 86 -17.04 -13.97 6.90
CA ARG A 86 -18.42 -13.74 7.32
C ARG A 86 -18.79 -12.28 7.12
N ILE A 87 -20.05 -12.08 6.75
CA ILE A 87 -20.72 -10.78 6.70
C ILE A 87 -22.12 -10.97 7.28
N GLU A 88 -22.51 -10.12 8.23
CA GLU A 88 -23.84 -10.18 8.84
C GLU A 88 -24.34 -8.81 9.27
N MET A 89 -25.66 -8.62 9.22
CA MET A 89 -26.31 -7.42 9.73
C MET A 89 -26.58 -7.58 11.23
N LEU A 90 -25.91 -6.77 12.06
CA LEU A 90 -26.15 -6.74 13.50
C LEU A 90 -27.41 -5.94 13.83
N THR A 91 -27.59 -4.80 13.16
CA THR A 91 -28.76 -3.93 13.27
C THR A 91 -29.08 -3.30 11.91
N ALA A 92 -30.17 -2.55 11.79
CA ALA A 92 -30.53 -1.84 10.55
C ALA A 92 -29.46 -0.85 10.04
N ARG A 93 -28.45 -0.51 10.86
CA ARG A 93 -27.38 0.45 10.53
C ARG A 93 -25.99 -0.01 10.94
N GLN A 94 -25.84 -1.29 11.32
CA GLN A 94 -24.56 -1.85 11.74
C GLN A 94 -24.35 -3.19 11.06
N LEU A 95 -23.28 -3.27 10.29
CA LEU A 95 -22.84 -4.45 9.57
C LEU A 95 -21.57 -4.99 10.24
N ALA A 96 -21.49 -6.28 10.49
CA ALA A 96 -20.27 -6.93 10.93
C ALA A 96 -19.63 -7.70 9.78
N ILE A 97 -18.31 -7.58 9.64
CA ILE A 97 -17.51 -8.36 8.69
C ILE A 97 -16.33 -8.96 9.43
N ASP A 98 -16.19 -10.28 9.33
CA ASP A 98 -15.04 -10.99 9.88
C ASP A 98 -14.06 -11.36 8.79
N PHE A 99 -12.79 -11.09 9.07
CA PHE A 99 -11.66 -11.45 8.25
C PHE A 99 -10.71 -12.37 8.99
N GLU A 100 -10.20 -13.36 8.27
CA GLU A 100 -9.17 -14.26 8.74
C GLU A 100 -7.95 -14.17 7.81
N LYS A 101 -6.73 -14.08 8.37
CA LYS A 101 -5.52 -14.16 7.53
C LYS A 101 -5.44 -15.52 6.84
N ALA A 102 -5.07 -15.51 5.57
CA ALA A 102 -4.72 -16.73 4.86
C ALA A 102 -3.60 -17.48 5.59
N ARG A 103 -3.72 -18.80 5.66
CA ARG A 103 -2.72 -19.68 6.28
C ARG A 103 -1.46 -19.70 5.43
N ALA A 104 -0.30 -19.49 6.05
CA ALA A 104 0.99 -19.63 5.42
C ALA A 104 2.04 -20.15 6.42
N GLU A 105 3.17 -20.61 5.90
CA GLU A 105 4.33 -20.99 6.74
C GLU A 105 5.09 -19.76 7.25
N ALA A 106 4.99 -18.63 6.55
CA ALA A 106 5.54 -17.33 6.90
C ALA A 106 4.72 -16.21 6.26
N CYS A 107 4.67 -15.05 6.92
CA CYS A 107 4.01 -13.84 6.43
C CYS A 107 5.02 -12.72 6.28
N THR A 108 4.81 -11.86 5.28
CA THR A 108 5.46 -10.57 5.11
C THR A 108 4.77 -9.55 6.01
N ASP A 109 5.42 -8.42 6.28
CA ASP A 109 4.85 -7.34 7.11
C ASP A 109 4.88 -6.03 6.32
N ASP A 110 4.26 -6.06 5.14
CA ASP A 110 4.35 -5.04 4.10
C ASP A 110 3.10 -4.16 3.97
N LEU A 111 2.13 -4.32 4.88
CA LEU A 111 0.87 -3.57 4.93
C LEU A 111 0.20 -3.39 3.55
N ALA A 112 0.29 -4.41 2.71
CA ALA A 112 -0.27 -4.40 1.38
C ALA A 112 -1.82 -4.31 1.45
N PRO A 113 -2.43 -3.39 0.68
CA PRO A 113 -3.87 -3.29 0.59
C PRO A 113 -4.48 -4.48 -0.17
N ARG A 114 -5.63 -4.93 0.31
CA ARG A 114 -6.51 -5.86 -0.39
C ARG A 114 -7.94 -5.36 -0.33
N THR A 115 -8.55 -5.27 -1.50
CA THR A 115 -9.92 -4.82 -1.72
C THR A 115 -10.87 -6.01 -1.72
N HIS A 116 -12.01 -5.84 -1.06
CA HIS A 116 -13.10 -6.80 -0.96
C HIS A 116 -14.41 -6.11 -1.31
N VAL A 117 -15.18 -6.68 -2.23
CA VAL A 117 -16.47 -6.13 -2.66
C VAL A 117 -17.60 -7.02 -2.17
N PHE A 118 -18.56 -6.44 -1.46
CA PHE A 118 -19.72 -7.13 -0.90
C PHE A 118 -21.01 -6.60 -1.53
N ALA A 119 -22.03 -7.46 -1.64
CA ALA A 119 -23.38 -6.99 -1.89
C ALA A 119 -23.88 -6.24 -0.65
N VAL A 120 -24.48 -5.06 -0.83
CA VAL A 120 -25.21 -4.40 0.26
C VAL A 120 -26.49 -5.20 0.54
N PRO A 121 -26.76 -5.58 1.81
CA PRO A 121 -27.97 -6.32 2.16
C PRO A 121 -29.25 -5.55 1.79
N GLU A 122 -30.27 -6.26 1.30
CA GLU A 122 -31.54 -5.65 0.90
C GLU A 122 -32.16 -4.83 2.05
N GLY A 123 -32.60 -3.61 1.74
CA GLY A 123 -33.23 -2.71 2.70
C GLY A 123 -32.27 -1.82 3.49
N VAL A 124 -30.96 -1.88 3.20
CA VAL A 124 -29.97 -0.92 3.71
C VAL A 124 -29.82 0.23 2.71
N ASP A 125 -30.15 1.44 3.13
CA ASP A 125 -29.86 2.67 2.38
C ASP A 125 -28.43 3.11 2.69
N ALA A 126 -27.44 2.41 2.14
CA ALA A 126 -26.04 2.66 2.42
C ALA A 126 -25.58 4.06 1.92
N ALA A 127 -26.27 4.63 0.93
CA ALA A 127 -25.98 5.95 0.39
C ALA A 127 -26.45 7.11 1.29
N SER A 128 -27.50 6.91 2.10
CA SER A 128 -28.14 7.98 2.88
C SER A 128 -28.13 7.74 4.40
N ALA A 129 -27.78 6.53 4.83
CA ALA A 129 -27.66 6.19 6.23
C ALA A 129 -26.18 6.07 6.57
N GLY A 130 -25.68 6.87 7.51
CA GLY A 130 -24.45 6.58 8.24
C GLY A 130 -24.50 5.15 8.80
N LEU A 131 -24.06 4.21 7.97
CA LEU A 131 -23.88 2.80 8.18
C LEU A 131 -22.52 2.67 8.86
N GLU A 132 -22.48 1.93 9.95
CA GLU A 132 -21.23 1.60 10.63
C GLU A 132 -20.85 0.16 10.32
N VAL A 133 -19.59 -0.06 9.97
CA VAL A 133 -19.07 -1.41 9.75
C VAL A 133 -18.18 -1.77 10.91
N GLU A 134 -18.53 -2.84 11.62
CA GLU A 134 -17.68 -3.48 12.60
C GLU A 134 -16.81 -4.53 11.89
N ILE A 135 -15.51 -4.29 11.86
CA ILE A 135 -14.55 -5.16 11.19
C ILE A 135 -13.76 -5.92 12.25
N SER A 136 -13.83 -7.25 12.16
CA SER A 136 -13.12 -8.19 13.03
C SER A 136 -11.97 -8.81 12.25
N LEU A 137 -10.73 -8.56 12.68
CA LEU A 137 -9.51 -9.02 12.03
C LEU A 137 -8.83 -10.09 12.89
N ALA A 138 -8.90 -11.35 12.47
CA ALA A 138 -8.23 -12.47 13.14
C ALA A 138 -6.92 -12.83 12.43
N ASP A 139 -5.79 -12.74 13.15
CA ASP A 139 -4.49 -13.21 12.66
C ASP A 139 -4.39 -14.73 12.79
N THR A 140 -5.10 -15.44 11.91
CA THR A 140 -5.14 -16.89 11.96
C THR A 140 -4.00 -17.58 11.20
N ALA A 141 -3.01 -16.82 10.72
CA ALA A 141 -1.94 -17.32 9.85
C ALA A 141 -1.18 -18.49 10.49
N PHE A 142 -0.96 -18.43 11.81
CA PHE A 142 -0.21 -19.41 12.58
C PHE A 142 -1.06 -20.23 13.58
N GLY A 143 -2.39 -20.21 13.45
CA GLY A 143 -3.31 -20.92 14.34
C GLY A 143 -4.51 -20.07 14.75
N PRO A 144 -5.33 -20.51 15.72
CA PRO A 144 -6.41 -19.68 16.25
C PRO A 144 -5.87 -18.43 16.94
N ALA A 145 -6.48 -17.28 16.68
CA ALA A 145 -6.15 -16.00 17.32
C ALA A 145 -7.44 -15.27 17.71
N GLU A 146 -7.36 -14.47 18.78
CA GLU A 146 -8.44 -13.57 19.15
C GLU A 146 -8.50 -12.42 18.12
N PRO A 147 -9.70 -12.08 17.61
CA PRO A 147 -9.83 -11.02 16.63
C PRO A 147 -9.64 -9.63 17.25
N THR A 148 -9.05 -8.72 16.48
CA THR A 148 -9.09 -7.29 16.76
C THR A 148 -10.33 -6.70 16.11
N VAL A 149 -11.16 -6.01 16.88
CA VAL A 149 -12.39 -5.39 16.38
C VAL A 149 -12.21 -3.89 16.22
N VAL A 150 -12.51 -3.37 15.04
CA VAL A 150 -12.42 -1.95 14.68
C VAL A 150 -13.75 -1.51 14.10
N SER A 151 -14.31 -0.42 14.61
CA SER A 151 -15.48 0.22 14.02
C SER A 151 -15.03 1.25 12.99
N VAL A 152 -15.48 1.09 11.74
CA VAL A 152 -15.08 1.92 10.61
C VAL A 152 -16.32 2.66 10.07
N PRO A 153 -16.26 3.99 9.91
CA PRO A 153 -17.34 4.73 9.26
C PRO A 153 -17.36 4.41 7.76
N VAL A 154 -18.55 4.24 7.19
CA VAL A 154 -18.69 4.09 5.74
C VAL A 154 -18.64 5.47 5.10
N LEU A 155 -17.66 5.69 4.23
CA LEU A 155 -17.50 6.95 3.52
C LEU A 155 -18.61 7.11 2.46
N PRO A 156 -19.28 8.27 2.38
CA PRO A 156 -20.21 8.56 1.30
C PRO A 156 -19.49 8.69 -0.03
N LEU A 157 -20.07 8.17 -1.12
CA LEU A 157 -19.61 8.49 -2.48
C LEU A 157 -19.74 10.00 -2.71
N GLY A 158 -18.62 10.65 -2.98
CA GLY A 158 -18.58 12.06 -3.40
C GLY A 158 -18.41 13.09 -2.29
N SER A 159 -18.09 12.69 -1.06
CA SER A 159 -17.48 13.61 -0.08
C SER A 159 -15.98 13.37 -0.06
N ALA A 160 -15.23 14.24 -0.73
CA ALA A 160 -13.81 14.41 -0.45
C ALA A 160 -13.62 14.52 1.06
N ALA A 161 -12.56 13.89 1.58
CA ALA A 161 -12.10 14.14 2.94
C ALA A 161 -12.05 15.66 3.18
N PRO A 162 -12.35 16.15 4.40
CA PRO A 162 -12.20 17.57 4.68
C PRO A 162 -10.79 18.00 4.28
N GLU A 163 -10.71 18.85 3.27
CA GLU A 163 -9.47 19.43 2.76
C GLU A 163 -8.91 20.31 3.88
N ASP A 164 -8.01 19.75 4.69
CA ASP A 164 -6.95 20.60 5.25
C ASP A 164 -6.23 21.20 4.04
N PRO A 165 -5.80 22.48 4.06
CA PRO A 165 -5.28 23.12 2.87
C PRO A 165 -3.92 22.49 2.53
N ALA A 166 -3.96 21.41 1.77
CA ALA A 166 -2.79 20.83 1.14
C ALA A 166 -2.21 21.92 0.24
N GLU A 167 -0.92 22.22 0.44
CA GLU A 167 -0.17 23.00 -0.53
C GLU A 167 -0.37 22.37 -1.92
N GLU A 168 -0.59 23.19 -2.94
CA GLU A 168 -0.98 22.71 -4.27
C GLU A 168 -0.01 21.61 -4.75
N PRO A 169 -0.52 20.49 -5.31
CA PRO A 169 0.33 19.39 -5.74
C PRO A 169 1.36 19.93 -6.73
N VAL A 170 2.63 19.72 -6.42
CA VAL A 170 3.74 20.05 -7.33
C VAL A 170 3.66 19.11 -8.52
N ASP A 171 3.15 19.62 -9.64
CA ASP A 171 3.17 18.89 -10.91
C ASP A 171 4.62 18.54 -11.29
N SER A 172 4.86 17.26 -11.57
CA SER A 172 6.15 16.80 -12.06
C SER A 172 6.39 17.31 -13.48
N ILE A 173 7.58 17.84 -13.76
CA ILE A 173 8.01 18.19 -15.12
C ILE A 173 8.54 16.98 -15.91
N ALA A 174 8.66 15.81 -15.27
CA ALA A 174 9.09 14.59 -15.94
C ALA A 174 8.04 14.15 -16.97
N LEU A 175 8.48 13.89 -18.20
CA LEU A 175 7.67 13.32 -19.27
C LEU A 175 7.24 11.89 -18.92
N GLU A 176 8.11 11.16 -18.21
CA GLU A 176 7.88 9.80 -17.74
C GLU A 176 8.69 9.55 -16.46
N VAL A 177 8.14 8.74 -15.56
CA VAL A 177 8.83 8.24 -14.37
C VAL A 177 8.83 6.71 -14.40
N ILE A 178 10.02 6.12 -14.49
CA ILE A 178 10.24 4.68 -14.69
C ILE A 178 10.88 4.10 -13.43
N ARG A 179 10.30 3.03 -12.88
CA ARG A 179 10.94 2.27 -11.79
C ARG A 179 12.14 1.51 -12.33
N GLY A 180 13.28 1.64 -11.66
CA GLY A 180 14.54 1.04 -12.07
C GLY A 180 15.42 2.01 -12.88
N THR A 181 16.42 1.42 -13.55
CA THR A 181 17.37 2.13 -14.40
C THR A 181 16.84 2.28 -15.83
N PRO A 182 17.35 3.24 -16.61
CA PRO A 182 16.97 3.39 -18.01
C PRO A 182 17.31 2.13 -18.81
N ALA A 183 16.47 1.78 -19.79
CA ALA A 183 16.74 0.65 -20.67
C ALA A 183 18.05 0.87 -21.44
N GLY A 184 18.92 -0.15 -21.47
CA GLY A 184 20.19 -0.11 -22.21
C GLY A 184 21.36 0.52 -21.44
N ILE A 185 21.16 0.94 -20.19
CA ILE A 185 22.23 1.45 -19.32
C ILE A 185 22.52 0.43 -18.22
N GLU A 186 23.74 -0.12 -18.24
CA GLU A 186 24.27 -0.92 -17.13
C GLU A 186 25.03 0.00 -16.17
N LEU A 187 24.65 -0.01 -14.90
CA LEU A 187 25.36 0.70 -13.84
C LEU A 187 26.55 -0.14 -13.36
N ASP A 188 27.69 0.50 -13.14
CA ASP A 188 28.85 -0.17 -12.57
C ASP A 188 28.76 -0.25 -11.03
N GLU A 189 29.62 -1.07 -10.43
CA GLU A 189 29.64 -1.27 -8.97
C GLU A 189 29.86 0.05 -8.21
N ALA A 190 30.65 0.97 -8.77
CA ALA A 190 30.93 2.25 -8.15
C ALA A 190 29.72 3.20 -8.18
N ASP A 191 28.85 3.11 -9.18
CA ASP A 191 27.60 3.85 -9.30
C ASP A 191 26.56 3.34 -8.30
N LEU A 192 26.51 2.02 -8.08
CA LEU A 192 25.61 1.39 -7.11
C LEU A 192 26.00 1.68 -5.65
N GLU A 193 27.30 1.72 -5.35
CA GLU A 193 27.80 1.93 -3.99
C GLU A 193 27.57 3.36 -3.47
N ARG A 194 27.54 4.36 -4.35
CA ARG A 194 27.42 5.77 -3.95
C ARG A 194 25.98 6.20 -3.67
N GLY A 195 24.99 5.62 -4.34
CA GLY A 195 23.58 6.02 -4.21
C GLY A 195 23.33 7.50 -4.58
N GLU A 196 24.26 8.13 -5.31
CA GLU A 196 24.15 9.49 -5.81
C GLU A 196 23.32 9.52 -7.09
N PRO A 197 22.64 10.65 -7.40
CA PRO A 197 21.92 10.75 -8.65
C PRO A 197 22.85 10.62 -9.86
N LEU A 198 22.37 9.96 -10.90
CA LEU A 198 23.07 9.77 -12.17
C LEU A 198 22.28 10.43 -13.29
N ALA A 199 22.96 10.92 -14.32
CA ALA A 199 22.30 11.51 -15.48
C ALA A 199 22.87 10.96 -16.77
N PHE A 200 21.97 10.67 -17.72
CA PHE A 200 22.30 10.12 -19.02
C PHE A 200 21.52 10.83 -20.12
N TRP A 201 22.11 10.94 -21.30
CA TRP A 201 21.40 11.36 -22.48
C TRP A 201 20.45 10.27 -22.98
N GLY A 202 19.23 10.67 -23.32
CA GLY A 202 18.32 9.82 -24.10
C GLY A 202 18.66 9.85 -25.59
N GLU A 203 17.85 9.15 -26.38
CA GLU A 203 18.02 9.08 -27.84
C GLU A 203 18.02 10.49 -28.45
N ALA A 204 18.91 10.71 -29.43
CA ALA A 204 19.10 12.00 -30.10
C ALA A 204 19.38 13.21 -29.17
N ARG A 205 19.66 12.98 -27.87
CA ARG A 205 19.82 14.02 -26.84
C ARG A 205 18.59 14.93 -26.69
N GLU A 206 17.40 14.42 -27.00
CA GLU A 206 16.15 15.16 -26.81
C GLU A 206 15.67 15.11 -25.36
N THR A 207 16.03 14.04 -24.65
CA THR A 207 15.72 13.83 -23.23
C THR A 207 16.98 13.67 -22.39
N ILE A 208 16.84 14.00 -21.11
CA ILE A 208 17.83 13.72 -20.06
C ILE A 208 17.18 12.75 -19.09
N HIS A 209 17.80 11.59 -18.88
CA HIS A 209 17.32 10.55 -17.98
C HIS A 209 18.09 10.69 -16.66
N VAL A 210 17.39 11.06 -15.59
CA VAL A 210 17.99 11.25 -14.27
C VAL A 210 17.57 10.12 -13.35
N VAL A 211 18.54 9.35 -12.87
CA VAL A 211 18.32 8.26 -11.92
C VAL A 211 18.51 8.81 -10.52
N THR A 212 17.46 8.71 -9.71
CA THR A 212 17.48 9.01 -8.27
C THR A 212 17.37 7.71 -7.49
N TRP A 213 17.87 7.70 -6.25
CA TRP A 213 17.81 6.55 -5.37
C TRP A 213 16.93 6.84 -4.17
N GLY A 214 16.13 5.86 -3.76
CA GLY A 214 15.27 5.99 -2.61
C GLY A 214 14.21 4.89 -2.60
N SER A 215 13.11 5.15 -1.91
CA SER A 215 11.98 4.24 -1.93
C SER A 215 11.34 4.18 -3.31
N SER A 216 11.13 2.97 -3.84
CA SER A 216 10.45 2.81 -5.13
C SER A 216 8.96 3.20 -5.09
N GLY A 217 8.38 3.31 -3.89
CA GLY A 217 7.03 3.80 -3.66
C GLY A 217 6.94 5.33 -3.51
N CYS A 218 8.06 6.02 -3.32
CA CYS A 218 8.11 7.48 -3.12
C CYS A 218 9.28 8.12 -3.85
N PRO A 219 9.37 8.02 -5.20
CA PRO A 219 10.42 8.72 -5.91
C PRO A 219 10.24 10.24 -5.77
N PRO A 220 11.33 11.01 -5.62
CA PRO A 220 11.25 12.47 -5.52
C PRO A 220 10.63 13.07 -6.79
N ILE A 221 9.97 14.21 -6.67
CA ILE A 221 9.23 14.83 -7.78
C ILE A 221 10.11 15.85 -8.50
N ALA A 222 10.39 15.66 -9.79
CA ALA A 222 11.13 16.64 -10.58
C ALA A 222 10.27 17.91 -10.73
N ARG A 223 10.68 19.00 -10.08
CA ARG A 223 9.93 20.26 -9.99
C ARG A 223 10.36 21.26 -11.06
N SER A 224 11.65 21.34 -11.34
CA SER A 224 12.21 22.37 -12.21
C SER A 224 13.48 21.88 -12.90
N LEU A 225 13.67 22.24 -14.17
CA LEU A 225 14.91 22.04 -14.91
C LEU A 225 15.19 23.30 -15.73
N GLN A 226 16.24 24.04 -15.39
CA GLN A 226 16.50 25.35 -15.98
C GLN A 226 17.99 25.55 -16.29
N PRO A 227 18.34 26.22 -17.41
CA PRO A 227 19.71 26.67 -17.63
C PRO A 227 20.12 27.71 -16.59
N ALA A 228 21.24 27.49 -15.91
CA ALA A 228 21.81 28.47 -15.00
C ALA A 228 23.00 29.21 -15.62
N GLU A 229 23.95 28.46 -16.16
CA GLU A 229 25.17 28.95 -16.79
C GLU A 229 25.55 28.05 -17.98
N PRO A 230 26.46 28.47 -18.88
CA PRO A 230 26.93 27.59 -19.95
C PRO A 230 27.46 26.26 -19.41
N GLY A 231 26.86 25.15 -19.84
CA GLY A 231 27.24 23.81 -19.39
C GLY A 231 26.67 23.37 -18.04
N ILE A 232 25.81 24.18 -17.40
CA ILE A 232 25.15 23.83 -16.14
C ILE A 232 23.63 24.02 -16.22
N LEU A 233 22.91 22.94 -15.96
CA LEU A 233 21.47 22.96 -15.72
C LEU A 233 21.21 22.80 -14.22
N VAL A 234 20.26 23.54 -13.68
CA VAL A 234 19.77 23.35 -12.30
C VAL A 234 18.52 22.49 -12.36
N LEU A 235 18.53 21.38 -11.62
CA LEU A 235 17.43 20.43 -11.50
C LEU A 235 17.00 20.36 -10.04
N ASP A 236 15.76 20.75 -9.76
CA ASP A 236 15.21 20.67 -8.42
C ASP A 236 14.20 19.54 -8.32
N PHE A 237 14.38 18.73 -7.28
CA PHE A 237 13.43 17.73 -6.85
C PHE A 237 12.75 18.16 -5.56
N ALA A 238 11.42 18.09 -5.57
CA ALA A 238 10.60 18.19 -4.39
C ALA A 238 10.51 16.83 -3.67
N PRO A 239 10.27 16.83 -2.35
CA PRO A 239 9.92 15.61 -1.65
C PRO A 239 8.64 15.03 -2.25
N ASN A 240 8.58 13.71 -2.33
CA ASN A 240 7.32 13.06 -2.64
C ASN A 240 6.37 13.26 -1.42
N PRO A 241 5.15 13.79 -1.62
CA PRO A 241 4.20 13.98 -0.53
C PRO A 241 3.62 12.63 -0.03
N ALA A 242 3.90 11.52 -0.71
CA ALA A 242 3.49 10.20 -0.28
C ALA A 242 4.02 9.90 1.12
N GLU A 243 3.08 9.56 2.00
CA GLU A 243 3.40 9.42 3.41
C GLU A 243 3.99 8.06 3.75
N PHE A 244 3.60 7.03 2.98
CA PHE A 244 4.11 5.67 3.06
C PHE A 244 4.94 5.33 1.83
N CYS A 245 6.18 4.98 2.11
CA CYS A 245 7.17 4.63 1.13
C CYS A 245 7.50 3.15 1.34
N THR A 246 7.65 2.39 0.26
CA THR A 246 8.18 1.04 0.35
C THR A 246 9.57 1.09 1.00
N ALA A 247 9.89 0.14 1.88
CA ALA A 247 11.14 0.15 2.63
C ALA A 247 12.38 -0.22 1.78
N ASP A 248 12.20 -0.47 0.48
CA ASP A 248 13.29 -0.79 -0.42
C ASP A 248 14.11 0.46 -0.77
N PHE A 249 15.36 0.23 -1.14
CA PHE A 249 16.22 1.25 -1.71
C PHE A 249 16.51 0.85 -3.15
N ALA A 250 15.88 1.56 -4.08
CA ALA A 250 15.86 1.21 -5.49
C ALA A 250 16.05 2.46 -6.36
N PRO A 251 16.57 2.29 -7.59
CA PRO A 251 16.66 3.39 -8.54
C PRO A 251 15.29 3.72 -9.12
N THR A 252 15.04 5.00 -9.36
CA THR A 252 13.94 5.51 -10.17
C THR A 252 14.48 6.48 -11.21
N THR A 253 14.06 6.31 -12.45
CA THR A 253 14.46 7.16 -13.58
C THR A 253 13.38 8.19 -13.90
N HIS A 254 13.79 9.45 -13.98
CA HIS A 254 12.97 10.58 -14.43
C HIS A 254 13.39 10.99 -15.84
N VAL A 255 12.48 10.92 -16.80
CA VAL A 255 12.73 11.33 -18.19
C VAL A 255 12.32 12.79 -18.34
N LEU A 256 13.30 13.67 -18.54
CA LEU A 256 13.10 15.11 -18.64
C LEU A 256 13.32 15.59 -20.07
N ALA A 257 12.51 16.54 -20.53
CA ALA A 257 12.77 17.22 -21.80
C ALA A 257 14.05 18.06 -21.69
N THR A 258 14.88 18.05 -22.73
CA THR A 258 16.05 18.93 -22.78
C THR A 258 15.59 20.39 -22.94
N PRO A 259 16.01 21.32 -22.06
CA PRO A 259 15.59 22.72 -22.16
C PRO A 259 16.03 23.36 -23.49
N GLU A 260 15.17 24.24 -24.01
CA GLU A 260 15.51 25.05 -25.18
C GLU A 260 16.75 25.92 -24.91
N GLY A 261 17.64 26.05 -25.90
CA GLY A 261 18.88 26.84 -25.77
C GLY A 261 20.10 26.04 -25.32
N ILE A 262 19.95 24.76 -24.96
CA ILE A 262 21.07 23.82 -24.90
C ILE A 262 21.37 23.36 -26.32
N THR A 263 22.47 23.85 -26.88
CA THR A 263 22.93 23.42 -28.20
C THR A 263 23.57 22.04 -28.09
N THR A 264 22.82 21.01 -28.48
CA THR A 264 23.32 19.64 -28.68
C THR A 264 24.05 19.49 -30.02
N ASP A 265 23.88 20.47 -30.93
CA ASP A 265 24.58 20.55 -32.20
C ASP A 265 26.00 21.13 -32.03
N GLY A 266 27.01 20.24 -32.09
CA GLY A 266 28.41 20.63 -32.20
C GLY A 266 29.11 21.08 -30.90
N ILE A 267 28.52 20.81 -29.73
CA ILE A 267 29.14 21.02 -28.42
C ILE A 267 29.68 19.70 -27.85
N ASP A 268 30.79 19.82 -27.12
CA ASP A 268 31.35 18.80 -26.23
C ASP A 268 30.37 18.57 -25.07
N THR A 269 29.31 17.78 -25.30
CA THR A 269 28.24 17.52 -24.31
C THR A 269 28.74 16.75 -23.08
N ASP A 270 29.98 16.27 -23.12
CA ASP A 270 30.67 15.60 -22.03
C ASP A 270 30.98 16.56 -20.86
N ASP A 271 30.89 17.87 -21.10
CA ASP A 271 31.04 18.93 -20.08
C ASP A 271 29.71 19.39 -19.47
N LEU A 272 28.55 18.91 -19.95
CA LEU A 272 27.25 19.26 -19.36
C LEU A 272 27.09 18.57 -18.01
N ALA A 273 26.78 19.35 -16.97
CA ALA A 273 26.42 18.83 -15.67
C ALA A 273 25.10 19.39 -15.15
N LEU A 274 24.39 18.58 -14.37
CA LEU A 274 23.25 19.00 -13.58
C LEU A 274 23.75 19.41 -12.19
N ALA A 275 23.37 20.59 -11.73
CA ALA A 275 23.31 20.91 -10.31
C ALA A 275 21.96 20.40 -9.80
N VAL A 276 21.96 19.25 -9.13
CA VAL A 276 20.76 18.58 -8.65
C VAL A 276 20.53 18.90 -7.19
N THR A 277 19.36 19.44 -6.88
CA THR A 277 18.87 19.65 -5.52
C THR A 277 17.78 18.61 -5.24
N ILE A 278 17.89 17.87 -4.15
CA ILE A 278 16.83 16.97 -3.68
C ILE A 278 16.43 17.42 -2.29
N GLU A 279 15.19 17.89 -2.17
CA GLU A 279 14.57 18.22 -0.90
C GLU A 279 13.89 16.96 -0.34
N GLU A 280 14.35 16.53 0.83
CA GLU A 280 13.80 15.40 1.58
C GLU A 280 12.60 15.85 2.43
N ARG A 281 11.77 14.89 2.84
CA ARG A 281 10.55 15.18 3.60
C ARG A 281 10.79 15.82 4.96
N ASP A 282 11.95 15.58 5.58
CA ASP A 282 12.31 16.21 6.84
C ASP A 282 12.86 17.65 6.67
N GLY A 283 12.85 18.17 5.43
CA GLY A 283 13.37 19.47 5.06
C GLY A 283 14.88 19.48 4.82
N THR A 284 15.55 18.33 4.91
CA THR A 284 16.96 18.21 4.54
C THR A 284 17.10 18.40 3.04
N VAL A 285 18.15 19.11 2.62
CA VAL A 285 18.44 19.33 1.21
C VAL A 285 19.78 18.68 0.88
N ALA A 286 19.78 17.82 -0.13
CA ALA A 286 20.97 17.23 -0.70
C ALA A 286 21.30 17.89 -2.05
N GLU A 287 22.55 18.29 -2.24
CA GLU A 287 23.03 18.95 -3.45
C GLU A 287 24.10 18.11 -4.12
N PHE A 288 23.96 17.91 -5.43
CA PHE A 288 24.87 17.10 -6.23
C PHE A 288 25.28 17.83 -7.51
N ARG A 289 26.50 17.57 -7.96
CA ARG A 289 26.92 17.93 -9.31
C ARG A 289 27.06 16.66 -10.14
N VAL A 290 26.14 16.46 -11.07
CA VAL A 290 25.97 15.20 -11.80
C VAL A 290 26.34 15.42 -13.27
N PRO A 291 27.45 14.88 -13.78
CA PRO A 291 27.76 14.95 -15.20
C PRO A 291 26.71 14.17 -16.00
N VAL A 292 26.28 14.71 -17.14
CA VAL A 292 25.35 14.02 -18.05
C VAL A 292 26.16 13.14 -18.99
N ARG A 293 26.05 11.82 -18.79
CA ARG A 293 26.80 10.82 -19.54
C ARG A 293 26.15 10.56 -20.90
N GLY A 294 26.96 10.38 -21.94
CA GLY A 294 26.54 10.06 -23.30
C GLY A 294 26.59 8.57 -23.62
#